data_AF-A0A3A6PU20-F1
#
_entry.id   AF-A0A3A6PU20-F1
#
_cell.length_a   1.000
_cell.length_b   1.000
_cell.length_c   1.000
_cell.angle_alpha   90.00
_cell.angle_beta   90.00
_cell.angle_gamma   90.00
#
_symmetry.space_group_name_H-M   'P 1'
#
loop_
_entity.id
_entity.type
_entity.pdbx_description
1 polymer ?
#
loop_
_entity_poly.entity_id
_entity_poly.type
_entity_poly.pdbx_seq_one_letter_code
_entity_poly.pdbx_strand_id
1 'polypeptide(L)'
;MKKFFTKKALIVTTALSLTLSAGSIAYSATTLKKITAYQNYAIGIEVGGKKVDLTMDGKKLYPITFEGRTYVPARIVADSLGANVQWDDKRQTVVITPEGQTPPKIDTGSSNPGTSTPPSGSASASSNKGTFNDPVKFNTAFTYKELVNYKPEENDTSSADFTVTVTKVVPISLDQIVALGFQRPENNPDIEYRMVSINLKVKNATMKSKDKNGYKFLSSYRPYISGVETPDGHYIIGSTDFGFDGAIAEATREVLPDFPQVTPTTKGSSFEVNGKVLLPIVKGEENYMVVSRSDSTLEYEDRKIFFKLQ
;
A
#
# COMPACT_ATOMS: atom_id res chain seq x y z
N MET A 1 6.02 -53.75 -54.59
CA MET A 1 4.57 -53.49 -54.50
C MET A 1 4.33 -52.04 -54.07
N LYS A 2 3.45 -51.36 -54.80
CA LYS A 2 2.64 -50.15 -54.52
C LYS A 2 3.18 -48.99 -53.65
N LYS A 3 3.38 -47.86 -54.36
CA LYS A 3 3.22 -46.42 -54.04
C LYS A 3 2.42 -46.07 -52.76
N PHE A 4 2.77 -44.96 -52.09
CA PHE A 4 2.14 -43.63 -52.26
C PHE A 4 2.55 -42.63 -51.16
N PHE A 5 2.90 -41.40 -51.57
CA PHE A 5 2.76 -40.19 -50.74
C PHE A 5 1.29 -39.99 -50.34
N THR A 6 1.01 -39.40 -49.17
CA THR A 6 -0.23 -38.61 -49.02
C THR A 6 -0.13 -37.52 -47.95
N LYS A 7 -0.75 -36.39 -48.28
CA LYS A 7 -0.86 -35.12 -47.54
C LYS A 7 -2.07 -35.14 -46.59
N LYS A 8 -1.92 -34.38 -45.47
CA LYS A 8 -2.96 -33.64 -44.69
C LYS A 8 -3.93 -34.38 -43.73
N ALA A 9 -4.04 -33.76 -42.53
CA ALA A 9 -5.08 -33.86 -41.47
C ALA A 9 -5.15 -35.20 -40.70
N LEU A 10 -5.33 -35.27 -39.37
CA LEU A 10 -6.28 -34.55 -38.51
C LEU A 10 -5.87 -34.66 -37.01
N ILE A 11 -6.38 -33.71 -36.23
CA ILE A 11 -6.33 -33.46 -34.77
C ILE A 11 -6.78 -34.68 -33.93
N VAL A 12 -6.32 -34.76 -32.66
CA VAL A 12 -7.10 -34.98 -31.41
C VAL A 12 -6.21 -35.62 -30.32
N THR A 13 -5.87 -34.77 -29.34
CA THR A 13 -5.67 -35.00 -27.89
C THR A 13 -5.51 -36.43 -27.37
N THR A 14 -4.55 -36.66 -26.47
CA THR A 14 -4.77 -36.62 -25.00
C THR A 14 -3.45 -36.89 -24.26
N ALA A 15 -3.27 -36.15 -23.17
CA ALA A 15 -2.20 -36.23 -22.19
C ALA A 15 -1.97 -37.64 -21.61
N LEU A 16 -0.76 -37.87 -21.08
CA LEU A 16 -0.47 -38.48 -19.76
C LEU A 16 0.91 -39.19 -19.79
N SER A 17 1.93 -38.61 -19.19
CA SER A 17 2.97 -39.38 -18.48
C SER A 17 3.70 -38.50 -17.46
N LEU A 18 3.57 -38.97 -16.23
CA LEU A 18 3.94 -38.42 -14.95
C LEU A 18 5.45 -38.54 -14.69
N THR A 19 6.04 -37.46 -14.13
CA THR A 19 7.00 -37.39 -12.98
C THR A 19 8.28 -38.25 -13.03
N LEU A 20 9.48 -37.76 -12.69
CA LEU A 20 10.02 -37.27 -11.39
C LEU A 20 11.42 -36.68 -11.74
N SER A 21 12.07 -35.73 -11.06
CA SER A 21 12.00 -35.18 -9.69
C SER A 21 12.99 -33.99 -9.60
N ALA A 22 12.57 -32.89 -8.97
CA ALA A 22 13.37 -32.05 -8.05
C ALA A 22 12.58 -30.79 -7.63
N GLY A 23 12.00 -30.86 -6.43
CA GLY A 23 11.55 -29.77 -5.54
C GLY A 23 10.99 -28.47 -6.15
N SER A 24 9.66 -28.35 -6.18
CA SER A 24 9.01 -27.03 -6.29
C SER A 24 8.98 -26.37 -4.91
N ILE A 25 10.00 -25.55 -4.62
CA ILE A 25 10.05 -24.65 -3.47
C ILE A 25 8.84 -23.72 -3.53
N ALA A 26 8.10 -23.60 -2.43
CA ALA A 26 6.96 -22.69 -2.31
C ALA A 26 7.41 -21.24 -2.55
N TYR A 27 6.91 -20.59 -3.60
CA TYR A 27 7.11 -19.15 -3.79
C TYR A 27 6.17 -18.39 -2.85
N SER A 28 6.75 -17.66 -1.91
CA SER A 28 6.12 -16.67 -1.05
C SER A 28 5.70 -15.46 -1.89
N ALA A 29 4.53 -14.91 -1.59
CA ALA A 29 4.02 -13.65 -2.11
C ALA A 29 4.99 -12.48 -1.92
N THR A 30 5.79 -12.17 -2.92
CA THR A 30 6.71 -11.04 -2.83
C THR A 30 5.95 -9.73 -3.01
N THR A 31 6.15 -8.73 -2.14
CA THR A 31 5.75 -7.30 -2.30
C THR A 31 6.46 -6.62 -3.50
N LEU A 32 7.08 -7.41 -4.36
CA LEU A 32 7.94 -6.99 -5.46
C LEU A 32 7.13 -6.95 -6.76
N LYS A 33 7.05 -5.78 -7.38
CA LYS A 33 6.55 -5.63 -8.75
C LYS A 33 7.67 -5.96 -9.72
N LYS A 34 7.46 -6.96 -10.59
CA LYS A 34 8.41 -7.23 -11.68
C LYS A 34 8.36 -6.07 -12.67
N ILE A 35 9.51 -5.44 -12.89
CA ILE A 35 9.74 -4.43 -13.92
C ILE A 35 10.77 -4.93 -14.92
N THR A 36 10.73 -4.42 -16.15
CA THR A 36 11.81 -4.60 -17.13
C THR A 36 12.73 -3.39 -17.07
N ALA A 37 13.96 -3.59 -16.61
CA ALA A 37 14.98 -2.55 -16.51
C ALA A 37 16.28 -3.03 -17.18
N TYR A 38 17.13 -2.08 -17.57
CA TYR A 38 18.43 -2.37 -18.17
C TYR A 38 19.52 -2.22 -17.12
N GLN A 39 20.38 -3.23 -16.93
CA GLN A 39 21.63 -3.02 -16.21
C GLN A 39 22.56 -2.17 -17.08
N ASN A 40 23.13 -1.12 -16.50
CA ASN A 40 23.94 -0.16 -17.22
C ASN A 40 25.40 -0.23 -16.75
N TYR A 41 26.19 -1.04 -17.46
CA TYR A 41 27.60 -1.30 -17.13
C TYR A 41 28.54 -0.11 -17.39
N ALA A 42 28.08 0.89 -18.14
CA ALA A 42 28.88 2.07 -18.47
C ALA A 42 28.90 3.12 -17.35
N ILE A 43 27.98 3.01 -16.39
CA ILE A 43 27.85 3.98 -15.29
C ILE A 43 28.76 3.57 -14.13
N GLY A 44 29.80 4.38 -13.90
CA GLY A 44 30.61 4.33 -12.68
C GLY A 44 30.04 5.22 -11.58
N ILE A 45 30.37 4.93 -10.33
CA ILE A 45 30.01 5.75 -9.17
C ILE A 45 31.29 6.27 -8.53
N GLU A 46 31.34 7.57 -8.26
CA GLU A 46 32.42 8.22 -7.53
C GLU A 46 31.86 8.93 -6.29
N VAL A 47 32.51 8.71 -5.15
CA VAL A 47 32.16 9.33 -3.87
C VAL A 47 33.43 9.97 -3.31
N GLY A 48 33.36 11.26 -2.99
CA GLY A 48 34.53 12.02 -2.52
C GLY A 48 35.71 12.02 -3.51
N GLY A 49 35.44 11.95 -4.82
CA GLY A 49 36.47 11.89 -5.87
C GLY A 49 37.16 10.53 -6.02
N LYS A 50 36.68 9.48 -5.35
CA LYS A 50 37.18 8.11 -5.48
C LYS A 50 36.13 7.22 -6.13
N LYS A 51 36.56 6.39 -7.08
CA LYS A 51 35.71 5.35 -7.67
C LYS A 51 35.31 4.33 -6.62
N VAL A 52 34.01 4.07 -6.53
CA VAL A 52 33.42 3.09 -5.64
C VAL A 52 33.44 1.71 -6.30
N ASP A 53 33.91 0.70 -5.57
CA ASP A 53 33.77 -0.68 -6.01
C ASP A 53 32.30 -1.10 -5.88
N LEU A 54 31.73 -1.54 -7.00
CA LEU A 54 30.34 -1.99 -7.06
C LEU A 54 30.16 -3.45 -6.63
N THR A 55 31.21 -4.07 -6.10
CA THR A 55 31.19 -5.46 -5.64
C THR A 55 30.76 -5.54 -4.18
N MET A 56 29.70 -6.30 -3.91
CA MET A 56 29.20 -6.58 -2.56
C MET A 56 28.83 -8.06 -2.49
N ASP A 57 29.25 -8.74 -1.42
CA ASP A 57 29.02 -10.18 -1.22
C ASP A 57 29.46 -11.04 -2.42
N GLY A 58 30.60 -10.67 -3.04
CA GLY A 58 31.15 -11.37 -4.21
C GLY A 58 30.37 -11.19 -5.51
N LYS A 59 29.39 -10.28 -5.54
CA LYS A 59 28.58 -9.96 -6.73
C LYS A 59 28.70 -8.50 -7.09
N LYS A 60 28.78 -8.21 -8.39
CA LYS A 60 28.81 -6.83 -8.88
C LYS A 60 27.40 -6.28 -9.08
N LEU A 61 27.07 -5.20 -8.39
CA LEU A 61 25.78 -4.54 -8.41
C LEU A 61 25.85 -3.29 -9.30
N TYR A 62 25.58 -3.47 -10.58
CA TYR A 62 25.59 -2.36 -11.54
C TYR A 62 24.36 -1.45 -11.36
N PRO A 63 24.48 -0.14 -11.67
CA PRO A 63 23.32 0.74 -11.79
C PRO A 63 22.32 0.19 -12.80
N ILE A 64 21.04 0.46 -12.56
CA ILE A 64 19.96 0.09 -13.48
C ILE A 64 19.33 1.33 -14.08
N THR A 65 19.01 1.28 -15.37
CA THR A 65 18.19 2.28 -16.04
C THR A 65 16.78 1.74 -16.18
N PHE A 66 15.83 2.46 -15.61
CA PHE A 66 14.41 2.14 -15.66
C PHE A 66 13.63 3.42 -15.94
N GLU A 67 12.79 3.39 -16.99
CA GLU A 67 11.98 4.54 -17.43
C GLU A 67 12.78 5.85 -17.58
N GLY A 68 13.97 5.75 -18.19
CA GLY A 68 14.84 6.90 -18.44
C GLY A 68 15.58 7.44 -17.21
N ARG A 69 15.41 6.81 -16.03
CA ARG A 69 16.11 7.17 -14.79
C ARG A 69 17.15 6.12 -14.42
N THR A 70 18.27 6.56 -13.86
CA THR A 70 19.31 5.68 -13.34
C THR A 70 19.13 5.50 -11.83
N TYR A 71 19.12 4.25 -11.38
CA TYR A 71 19.07 3.87 -9.98
C TYR A 71 20.39 3.19 -9.60
N VAL A 72 20.91 3.53 -8.43
CA VAL A 72 22.22 3.05 -7.95
C VAL A 72 22.05 2.21 -6.67
N PRO A 73 22.95 1.24 -6.39
CA PRO A 73 22.88 0.44 -5.17
C PRO A 73 23.12 1.32 -3.93
N ALA A 74 22.05 1.64 -3.21
CA ALA A 74 22.09 2.58 -2.08
C ALA A 74 23.06 2.17 -0.97
N ARG A 75 23.14 0.87 -0.65
CA ARG A 75 24.04 0.34 0.39
C ARG A 75 25.52 0.59 0.07
N ILE A 76 25.93 0.31 -1.17
CA ILE A 76 27.33 0.52 -1.62
C ILE A 76 27.71 2.00 -1.52
N VAL A 77 26.81 2.89 -1.94
CA VAL A 77 27.03 4.34 -1.84
C VAL A 77 27.13 4.77 -0.38
N ALA A 78 26.22 4.29 0.48
CA ALA A 78 26.20 4.62 1.90
C ALA A 78 27.45 4.10 2.65
N ASP A 79 27.88 2.86 2.39
CA ASP A 79 29.09 2.29 2.99
C ASP A 79 30.34 3.08 2.57
N SER A 80 30.41 3.53 1.30
CA SER A 80 31.51 4.38 0.82
C SER A 80 31.56 5.76 1.49
N LEU A 81 30.45 6.20 2.09
CA LEU A 81 30.32 7.42 2.90
C LEU A 81 30.54 7.17 4.40
N GLY A 82 30.87 5.95 4.82
CA GLY A 82 31.04 5.57 6.23
C GLY A 82 29.73 5.37 7.00
N ALA A 83 28.58 5.36 6.32
CA ALA A 83 27.28 5.22 6.97
C ALA A 83 26.97 3.76 7.37
N ASN A 84 26.19 3.58 8.44
CA ASN A 84 25.63 2.30 8.82
C ASN A 84 24.30 2.05 8.10
N VAL A 85 24.11 0.86 7.52
CA VAL A 85 22.89 0.50 6.78
C VAL A 85 22.23 -0.73 7.38
N GLN A 86 21.01 -0.56 7.88
CA GLN A 86 20.19 -1.63 8.46
C GLN A 86 18.89 -1.83 7.69
N TRP A 87 18.38 -3.05 7.74
CA TRP A 87 17.02 -3.35 7.27
C TRP A 87 16.12 -3.48 8.48
N ASP A 88 15.08 -2.65 8.56
CA ASP A 88 14.00 -2.83 9.50
C ASP A 88 12.89 -3.64 8.86
N ASP A 89 12.82 -4.91 9.23
CA ASP A 89 11.85 -5.85 8.68
C ASP A 89 10.41 -5.52 9.09
N LYS A 90 10.20 -4.97 10.28
CA LYS A 90 8.87 -4.56 10.77
C LYS A 90 8.35 -3.35 9.99
N ARG A 91 9.25 -2.40 9.68
CA ARG A 91 8.92 -1.18 8.91
C ARG A 91 9.09 -1.35 7.40
N GLN A 92 9.62 -2.48 6.95
CA GLN A 92 10.06 -2.70 5.56
C GLN A 92 10.87 -1.50 5.03
N THR A 93 11.84 -1.03 5.83
CA THR A 93 12.57 0.23 5.58
C THR A 93 14.08 0.00 5.60
N VAL A 94 14.79 0.58 4.63
CA VAL A 94 16.25 0.71 4.68
C VAL A 94 16.60 1.91 5.57
N VAL A 95 17.29 1.65 6.68
CA VAL A 95 17.73 2.68 7.64
C VAL A 95 19.20 2.97 7.36
N ILE A 96 19.52 4.19 6.94
CA ILE A 96 20.90 4.67 6.73
C ILE A 96 21.22 5.70 7.80
N THR A 97 22.25 5.43 8.60
CA THR A 97 22.66 6.27 9.73
C THR A 97 24.09 6.76 9.50
N PRO A 98 24.40 8.06 9.59
CA PRO A 98 25.76 8.56 9.44
C PRO A 98 26.74 7.92 10.43
N GLU A 99 28.04 7.92 10.09
CA GLU A 99 29.09 7.46 10.98
C GLU A 99 29.03 8.19 12.33
N GLY A 100 29.17 7.45 13.43
CA GLY A 100 29.15 8.00 14.79
C GLY A 100 27.76 8.19 15.43
N GLN A 101 26.67 7.87 14.73
CA GLN A 101 25.32 7.85 15.31
C GLN A 101 24.86 6.42 15.63
N THR A 102 24.25 6.23 16.80
CA THR A 102 23.77 4.92 17.26
C THR A 102 22.53 4.49 16.46
N PRO A 103 22.54 3.32 15.80
CA PRO A 103 21.38 2.84 15.05
C PRO A 103 20.18 2.50 15.97
N PRO A 104 18.93 2.69 15.50
CA PRO A 104 17.73 2.35 16.27
C PRO A 104 17.56 0.83 16.50
N LYS A 105 17.03 0.43 17.66
CA LYS A 105 16.80 -0.98 18.05
C LYS A 105 15.46 -1.51 17.52
N ILE A 106 15.42 -2.76 17.04
CA ILE A 106 14.26 -3.39 16.37
C ILE A 106 13.80 -4.63 17.18
N ASP A 107 12.56 -4.65 17.72
CA ASP A 107 12.04 -5.68 18.66
C ASP A 107 10.93 -6.62 18.08
N THR A 108 10.85 -7.88 18.58
CA THR A 108 10.08 -9.03 18.03
C THR A 108 9.20 -9.82 19.07
N GLY A 109 7.85 -9.86 18.92
CA GLY A 109 6.85 -10.82 19.55
C GLY A 109 5.94 -10.27 20.69
N SER A 110 4.80 -10.83 21.20
CA SER A 110 3.65 -11.72 20.83
C SER A 110 2.65 -11.84 22.04
N SER A 111 1.29 -11.77 21.90
CA SER A 111 0.22 -12.51 22.68
C SER A 111 -1.23 -11.88 22.59
N ASN A 112 -2.27 -12.62 23.04
CA ASN A 112 -3.66 -12.77 22.47
C ASN A 112 -4.84 -12.16 23.33
N PRO A 113 -6.05 -11.83 22.79
CA PRO A 113 -7.06 -10.94 23.40
C PRO A 113 -8.44 -11.54 23.80
N GLY A 114 -9.20 -10.79 24.61
CA GLY A 114 -10.57 -11.09 25.10
C GLY A 114 -11.68 -10.18 24.53
N THR A 115 -12.89 -10.74 24.39
CA THR A 115 -14.09 -10.22 23.71
C THR A 115 -14.91 -9.18 24.48
N SER A 116 -15.42 -8.15 23.79
CA SER A 116 -16.65 -7.43 24.17
C SER A 116 -17.37 -6.80 22.97
N THR A 117 -18.69 -7.00 22.89
CA THR A 117 -19.62 -6.49 21.86
C THR A 117 -20.32 -5.21 22.33
N PRO A 118 -20.55 -4.19 21.46
CA PRO A 118 -21.89 -3.56 21.36
C PRO A 118 -22.19 -2.94 19.94
N PRO A 119 -23.23 -2.11 19.74
CA PRO A 119 -24.56 -2.46 19.24
C PRO A 119 -24.87 -1.99 17.79
N SER A 120 -25.93 -2.54 17.23
CA SER A 120 -26.47 -2.29 15.90
C SER A 120 -27.18 -0.93 15.79
N GLY A 121 -26.78 -0.12 14.79
CA GLY A 121 -27.47 1.07 14.32
C GLY A 121 -27.40 1.14 12.79
N SER A 122 -28.56 0.97 12.15
CA SER A 122 -28.78 0.95 10.69
C SER A 122 -28.50 2.32 10.06
N ALA A 123 -27.82 2.37 8.91
CA ALA A 123 -27.75 3.55 8.05
C ALA A 123 -27.86 3.18 6.58
N SER A 124 -28.68 3.99 5.90
CA SER A 124 -29.26 3.89 4.57
C SER A 124 -28.26 3.69 3.41
N ALA A 125 -28.67 2.90 2.41
CA ALA A 125 -27.96 2.69 1.15
C ALA A 125 -27.80 4.01 0.36
N SER A 126 -26.59 4.31 -0.10
CA SER A 126 -26.23 5.52 -0.82
C SER A 126 -26.53 5.39 -2.32
N SER A 127 -27.12 6.43 -2.92
CA SER A 127 -27.55 6.49 -4.32
C SER A 127 -26.48 7.02 -5.30
N ASN A 128 -25.26 7.26 -4.82
CA ASN A 128 -24.10 7.74 -5.57
C ASN A 128 -23.08 6.62 -5.80
N LYS A 129 -22.47 6.58 -6.99
CA LYS A 129 -21.60 5.47 -7.45
C LYS A 129 -20.14 5.59 -6.99
N GLY A 130 -19.71 6.75 -6.51
CA GLY A 130 -18.35 7.00 -6.08
C GLY A 130 -17.33 7.05 -7.22
N THR A 131 -17.78 7.21 -8.47
CA THR A 131 -16.92 7.37 -9.65
C THR A 131 -16.53 8.84 -9.81
N PHE A 132 -15.59 9.13 -10.72
CA PHE A 132 -15.18 10.52 -10.99
C PHE A 132 -16.36 11.43 -11.39
N ASN A 133 -17.26 10.92 -12.23
CA ASN A 133 -18.44 11.67 -12.72
C ASN A 133 -19.64 11.66 -11.75
N ASP A 134 -19.62 10.79 -10.73
CA ASP A 134 -20.64 10.71 -9.69
C ASP A 134 -19.97 10.44 -8.33
N PRO A 135 -19.20 11.43 -7.82
CA PRO A 135 -18.43 11.27 -6.60
C PRO A 135 -19.36 11.13 -5.39
N VAL A 136 -18.87 10.46 -4.36
CA VAL A 136 -19.54 10.40 -3.06
C VAL A 136 -19.71 11.81 -2.53
N LYS A 137 -20.94 12.18 -2.20
CA LYS A 137 -21.26 13.51 -1.68
C LYS A 137 -20.69 13.65 -0.27
N PHE A 138 -20.30 14.87 0.07
CA PHE A 138 -19.85 15.21 1.43
C PHE A 138 -20.91 14.76 2.46
N ASN A 139 -20.45 14.28 3.62
CA ASN A 139 -21.29 13.76 4.71
C ASN A 139 -22.22 12.60 4.31
N THR A 140 -21.88 11.85 3.26
CA THR A 140 -22.58 10.62 2.85
C THR A 140 -21.67 9.41 3.06
N ALA A 141 -22.21 8.36 3.69
CA ALA A 141 -21.50 7.10 3.85
C ALA A 141 -21.46 6.34 2.51
N PHE A 142 -20.28 5.88 2.12
CA PHE A 142 -20.11 5.02 0.95
C PHE A 142 -19.48 3.70 1.36
N THR A 143 -20.10 2.59 0.95
CA THR A 143 -19.63 1.24 1.29
C THR A 143 -19.10 0.53 0.08
N TYR A 144 -17.92 -0.06 0.21
CA TYR A 144 -17.30 -0.88 -0.83
C TYR A 144 -16.59 -2.08 -0.21
N LYS A 145 -16.51 -3.18 -0.96
CA LYS A 145 -15.68 -4.33 -0.60
C LYS A 145 -14.27 -4.10 -1.10
N GLU A 146 -13.27 -4.24 -0.25
CA GLU A 146 -11.89 -4.34 -0.67
C GLU A 146 -11.47 -5.81 -0.74
N LEU A 147 -10.64 -6.12 -1.72
CA LEU A 147 -10.02 -7.42 -1.87
C LEU A 147 -8.55 -7.21 -2.20
N VAL A 148 -7.66 -7.46 -1.25
CA VAL A 148 -6.22 -7.39 -1.53
C VAL A 148 -5.78 -8.71 -2.15
N ASN A 149 -5.48 -8.70 -3.45
CA ASN A 149 -5.29 -9.95 -4.19
C ASN A 149 -4.36 -9.85 -5.41
N TYR A 150 -3.03 -9.90 -5.24
CA TYR A 150 -2.14 -9.88 -6.42
C TYR A 150 -2.06 -11.24 -7.13
N LYS A 151 -2.13 -12.36 -6.39
CA LYS A 151 -2.19 -13.75 -6.89
C LYS A 151 -2.79 -14.68 -5.83
N PRO A 152 -4.11 -14.93 -5.82
CA PRO A 152 -4.79 -15.59 -4.71
C PRO A 152 -4.35 -17.03 -4.47
N GLU A 153 -3.90 -17.70 -5.52
CA GLU A 153 -3.37 -19.07 -5.50
C GLU A 153 -1.93 -19.17 -4.98
N GLU A 154 -1.15 -18.08 -5.08
CA GLU A 154 0.24 -18.04 -4.63
C GLU A 154 0.40 -17.36 -3.26
N ASN A 155 -0.52 -16.46 -2.91
CA ASN A 155 -0.33 -15.44 -1.88
C ASN A 155 -1.50 -15.38 -0.88
N ASP A 156 -1.22 -14.91 0.33
CA ASP A 156 -2.26 -14.57 1.30
C ASP A 156 -3.15 -13.44 0.76
N THR A 157 -4.46 -13.57 0.97
CA THR A 157 -5.46 -12.58 0.52
C THR A 157 -6.26 -12.07 1.70
N SER A 158 -6.73 -10.83 1.61
CA SER A 158 -7.59 -10.25 2.64
C SER A 158 -8.76 -9.51 2.03
N SER A 159 -9.89 -9.52 2.73
CA SER A 159 -11.07 -8.77 2.32
C SER A 159 -11.73 -8.13 3.53
N ALA A 160 -12.33 -6.98 3.33
CA ALA A 160 -13.23 -6.33 4.27
C ALA A 160 -14.23 -5.46 3.53
N ASP A 161 -15.34 -5.17 4.19
CA ASP A 161 -16.30 -4.16 3.76
C ASP A 161 -15.96 -2.86 4.48
N PHE A 162 -15.56 -1.86 3.70
CA PHE A 162 -15.24 -0.52 4.18
C PHE A 162 -16.45 0.38 3.99
N THR A 163 -16.83 1.10 5.03
CA THR A 163 -17.73 2.25 4.95
C THR A 163 -16.94 3.49 5.33
N VAL A 164 -16.84 4.44 4.40
CA VAL A 164 -16.11 5.70 4.57
C VAL A 164 -17.10 6.85 4.49
N THR A 165 -17.04 7.79 5.44
CA THR A 165 -17.80 9.03 5.42
C THR A 165 -16.86 10.19 5.70
N VAL A 166 -16.78 11.16 4.79
CA VAL A 166 -16.10 12.44 5.06
C VAL A 166 -17.06 13.31 5.86
N THR A 167 -16.71 13.61 7.12
CA THR A 167 -17.62 14.27 8.08
C THR A 167 -17.28 15.73 8.33
N LYS A 168 -16.02 16.12 8.12
CA LYS A 168 -15.56 17.50 8.31
C LYS A 168 -14.31 17.76 7.49
N VAL A 169 -14.19 18.97 6.95
CA VAL A 169 -12.98 19.45 6.28
C VAL A 169 -12.68 20.85 6.80
N VAL A 170 -11.47 21.05 7.32
CA VAL A 170 -11.02 22.37 7.82
C VAL A 170 -9.66 22.73 7.25
N PRO A 171 -9.38 24.02 6.99
CA PRO A 171 -8.05 24.47 6.62
C PRO A 171 -7.05 24.19 7.75
N ILE A 172 -5.82 23.88 7.37
CA ILE A 172 -4.67 23.78 8.29
C ILE A 172 -3.48 24.53 7.67
N SER A 173 -2.86 25.42 8.45
CA SER A 173 -1.71 26.20 8.00
C SER A 173 -0.42 25.39 8.03
N LEU A 174 0.61 25.85 7.30
CA LEU A 174 1.94 25.22 7.35
C LEU A 174 2.53 25.22 8.77
N ASP A 175 2.28 26.28 9.55
CA ASP A 175 2.73 26.35 10.95
C ASP A 175 2.03 25.33 11.83
N GLN A 176 0.73 25.11 11.61
CA GLN A 176 -0.01 24.06 12.31
C GLN A 176 0.49 22.66 11.92
N ILE A 177 0.85 22.43 10.65
CA ILE A 177 1.47 21.16 10.22
C ILE A 177 2.81 20.92 10.92
N VAL A 178 3.64 21.95 11.04
CA VAL A 178 4.90 21.87 11.80
C VAL A 178 4.64 21.57 13.28
N ALA A 179 3.61 22.20 13.85
CA ALA A 179 3.21 21.94 15.24
C ALA A 179 2.70 20.51 15.48
N LEU A 180 2.24 19.80 14.44
CA LEU A 180 1.94 18.37 14.49
C LEU A 180 3.19 17.48 14.45
N GLY A 181 4.40 18.05 14.31
CA GLY A 181 5.67 17.32 14.30
C GLY A 181 6.20 16.98 12.91
N PHE A 182 5.58 17.48 11.85
CA PHE A 182 6.04 17.26 10.47
C PHE A 182 7.09 18.30 10.04
N GLN A 183 7.93 17.92 9.08
CA GLN A 183 8.75 18.89 8.35
C GLN A 183 7.83 19.90 7.65
N ARG A 184 8.24 21.18 7.64
CA ARG A 184 7.49 22.23 6.96
C ARG A 184 7.37 21.86 5.48
N PRO A 185 6.14 21.73 4.93
CA PRO A 185 5.98 21.50 3.50
C PRO A 185 6.52 22.68 2.68
N GLU A 186 6.87 22.42 1.42
CA GLU A 186 7.27 23.46 0.48
C GLU A 186 6.13 24.50 0.34
N ASN A 187 6.50 25.77 0.31
CA ASN A 187 5.54 26.85 0.13
C ASN A 187 5.15 26.98 -1.36
N ASN A 188 4.26 26.09 -1.81
CA ASN A 188 3.72 26.10 -3.16
C ASN A 188 2.43 26.95 -3.19
N PRO A 189 2.34 28.00 -4.04
CA PRO A 189 1.17 28.88 -4.09
C PRO A 189 -0.12 28.20 -4.55
N ASP A 190 -0.02 27.06 -5.24
CA ASP A 190 -1.14 26.33 -5.84
C ASP A 190 -1.66 25.19 -4.94
N ILE A 191 -0.98 24.92 -3.83
CA ILE A 191 -1.31 23.86 -2.89
C ILE A 191 -1.74 24.45 -1.55
N GLU A 192 -2.87 23.99 -1.04
CA GLU A 192 -3.26 24.19 0.36
C GLU A 192 -3.39 22.85 1.07
N TYR A 193 -3.50 22.89 2.40
CA TYR A 193 -3.72 21.70 3.19
C TYR A 193 -5.07 21.75 3.88
N ARG A 194 -5.67 20.58 4.02
CA ARG A 194 -6.90 20.36 4.78
C ARG A 194 -6.71 19.25 5.80
N MET A 195 -7.29 19.44 6.96
CA MET A 195 -7.52 18.36 7.92
C MET A 195 -8.91 17.80 7.64
N VAL A 196 -8.96 16.56 7.17
CA VAL A 196 -10.19 15.85 6.79
C VAL A 196 -10.55 14.86 7.89
N SER A 197 -11.71 15.03 8.53
CA SER A 197 -12.25 14.06 9.47
C SER A 197 -13.09 13.01 8.74
N ILE A 198 -12.84 11.76 9.07
CA ILE A 198 -13.45 10.58 8.45
C ILE A 198 -14.05 9.69 9.54
N ASN A 199 -15.29 9.27 9.35
CA ASN A 199 -15.82 8.08 10.02
C ASN A 199 -15.51 6.86 9.14
N LEU A 200 -14.78 5.90 9.71
CA LEU A 200 -14.39 4.66 9.07
C LEU A 200 -15.04 3.49 9.81
N LYS A 201 -15.84 2.70 9.10
CA LYS A 201 -16.32 1.41 9.59
C LYS A 201 -15.71 0.30 8.75
N VAL A 202 -15.21 -0.72 9.42
CA VAL A 202 -14.70 -1.94 8.80
C VAL A 202 -15.55 -3.09 9.29
N LYS A 203 -16.12 -3.85 8.36
CA LYS A 203 -16.90 -5.06 8.65
C LYS A 203 -16.37 -6.23 7.85
N ASN A 204 -16.69 -7.44 8.31
CA ASN A 204 -16.38 -8.68 7.59
C ASN A 204 -14.90 -8.81 7.21
N ALA A 205 -14.01 -8.26 8.04
CA ALA A 205 -12.58 -8.39 7.84
C ALA A 205 -12.18 -9.85 7.98
N THR A 206 -11.69 -10.41 6.89
CA THR A 206 -11.30 -11.80 6.76
C THR A 206 -9.98 -11.88 6.01
N MET A 207 -9.31 -13.01 6.14
CA MET A 207 -8.18 -13.34 5.29
C MET A 207 -8.17 -14.82 4.96
N LYS A 208 -7.53 -15.15 3.84
CA LYS A 208 -7.17 -16.51 3.49
C LYS A 208 -5.65 -16.57 3.45
N SER A 209 -5.10 -17.64 3.99
CA SER A 209 -3.67 -17.91 3.93
C SER A 209 -3.43 -19.21 3.18
N LYS A 210 -2.41 -19.22 2.32
CA LYS A 210 -2.02 -20.41 1.57
C LYS A 210 -1.60 -21.54 2.51
N ASP A 211 -0.84 -21.21 3.55
CA ASP A 211 -0.28 -22.15 4.51
C ASP A 211 -1.11 -22.25 5.81
N LYS A 212 -2.31 -21.65 5.83
CA LYS A 212 -3.27 -21.62 6.96
C LYS A 212 -2.78 -20.95 8.26
N ASN A 213 -1.53 -20.47 8.30
CA ASN A 213 -0.91 -19.86 9.49
C ASN A 213 -0.70 -18.34 9.38
N GLY A 214 -1.10 -17.71 8.28
CA GLY A 214 -1.00 -16.25 8.11
C GLY A 214 -1.91 -15.48 9.07
N TYR A 215 -1.55 -14.23 9.35
CA TYR A 215 -2.41 -13.29 10.07
C TYR A 215 -2.22 -11.87 9.53
N LYS A 216 -3.22 -11.03 9.74
CA LYS A 216 -3.18 -9.59 9.47
C LYS A 216 -3.79 -8.86 10.66
N PHE A 217 -3.15 -7.80 11.15
CA PHE A 217 -3.73 -6.99 12.21
C PHE A 217 -5.01 -6.32 11.72
N LEU A 218 -6.08 -6.38 12.51
CA LEU A 218 -7.36 -5.74 12.17
C LEU A 218 -7.18 -4.24 11.92
N SER A 219 -6.27 -3.58 12.65
CA SER A 219 -5.91 -2.17 12.49
C SER A 219 -5.26 -1.82 11.13
N SER A 220 -4.81 -2.81 10.37
CA SER A 220 -4.25 -2.61 9.02
C SER A 220 -5.30 -2.69 7.91
N TYR A 221 -6.55 -3.02 8.24
CA TYR A 221 -7.68 -2.85 7.34
C TYR A 221 -8.10 -1.38 7.37
N ARG A 222 -7.39 -0.55 6.60
CA ARG A 222 -7.70 0.88 6.42
C ARG A 222 -7.75 1.20 4.93
N PRO A 223 -8.61 2.15 4.50
CA PRO A 223 -8.62 2.61 3.12
C PRO A 223 -7.28 3.25 2.77
N TYR A 224 -6.77 3.01 1.57
CA TYR A 224 -5.61 3.74 1.06
C TYR A 224 -6.07 5.05 0.42
N ILE A 225 -5.86 6.16 1.11
CA ILE A 225 -6.18 7.51 0.61
C ILE A 225 -4.96 8.01 -0.16
N SER A 226 -5.04 7.97 -1.48
CA SER A 226 -3.89 8.22 -2.37
C SER A 226 -3.62 9.70 -2.60
N GLY A 227 -4.58 10.58 -2.31
CA GLY A 227 -4.46 12.02 -2.45
C GLY A 227 -5.76 12.66 -2.92
N VAL A 228 -5.64 13.64 -3.83
CA VAL A 228 -6.79 14.32 -4.44
C VAL A 228 -6.73 14.34 -5.96
N GLU A 229 -7.90 14.44 -6.56
CA GLU A 229 -8.11 14.71 -7.98
C GLU A 229 -9.18 15.80 -8.13
N THR A 230 -9.00 16.72 -9.07
CA THR A 230 -9.94 17.81 -9.35
C THR A 230 -10.80 17.48 -10.58
N PRO A 231 -11.97 18.13 -10.77
CA PRO A 231 -12.83 17.89 -11.94
C PRO A 231 -12.17 18.11 -13.31
N ASP A 232 -11.12 18.94 -13.37
CA ASP A 232 -10.34 19.20 -14.58
C ASP A 232 -9.12 18.28 -14.76
N GLY A 233 -8.92 17.33 -13.83
CA GLY A 233 -7.92 16.26 -13.94
C GLY A 233 -6.56 16.58 -13.34
N HIS A 234 -6.41 17.68 -12.60
CA HIS A 234 -5.24 17.87 -11.74
C HIS A 234 -5.25 16.85 -10.61
N TYR A 235 -4.07 16.35 -10.27
CA TYR A 235 -3.92 15.38 -9.18
C TYR A 235 -2.76 15.75 -8.27
N ILE A 236 -2.96 15.57 -6.98
CA ILE A 236 -1.89 15.64 -5.98
C ILE A 236 -1.83 14.29 -5.29
N ILE A 237 -0.65 13.65 -5.37
CA ILE A 237 -0.39 12.39 -4.68
C ILE A 237 0.05 12.68 -3.24
N GLY A 238 -0.49 11.91 -2.32
CA GLY A 238 -0.08 11.88 -0.93
C GLY A 238 -1.21 12.28 0.00
N SER A 239 -1.28 11.58 1.12
CA SER A 239 -2.05 11.95 2.29
C SER A 239 -1.27 11.50 3.53
N THR A 240 -1.60 12.03 4.70
CA THR A 240 -0.99 11.59 5.95
C THR A 240 -2.08 11.29 6.95
N ASP A 241 -2.14 10.03 7.38
CA ASP A 241 -3.20 9.51 8.24
C ASP A 241 -2.64 8.91 9.55
N PHE A 242 -1.39 9.23 9.87
CA PHE A 242 -0.63 8.73 11.02
C PHE A 242 0.32 9.82 11.57
N GLY A 243 0.84 9.61 12.78
CA GLY A 243 1.93 10.43 13.33
C GLY A 243 1.51 11.78 13.91
N PHE A 244 0.21 12.01 14.11
CA PHE A 244 -0.32 13.19 14.78
C PHE A 244 -1.60 12.88 15.58
N ASP A 245 -1.97 13.77 16.51
CA ASP A 245 -3.13 13.57 17.38
C ASP A 245 -4.46 13.48 16.60
N GLY A 246 -5.21 12.41 16.88
CA GLY A 246 -6.46 12.09 16.20
C GLY A 246 -6.31 11.62 14.75
N ALA A 247 -5.09 11.34 14.27
CA ALA A 247 -4.90 10.68 12.98
C ALA A 247 -5.59 9.31 12.97
N ILE A 248 -6.13 8.88 11.82
CA ILE A 248 -6.93 7.65 11.76
C ILE A 248 -6.13 6.41 12.19
N ALA A 249 -4.81 6.38 11.95
CA ALA A 249 -3.94 5.31 12.43
C ALA A 249 -3.95 5.23 13.97
N GLU A 250 -3.81 6.37 14.65
CA GLU A 250 -3.75 6.43 16.11
C GLU A 250 -5.12 6.11 16.72
N ALA A 251 -6.18 6.73 16.20
CA ALA A 251 -7.54 6.45 16.64
C ALA A 251 -7.91 4.96 16.44
N THR A 252 -7.41 4.33 15.38
CA THR A 252 -7.61 2.88 15.15
C THR A 252 -6.88 2.04 16.20
N ARG A 253 -5.67 2.44 16.62
CA ARG A 253 -4.92 1.76 17.68
C ARG A 253 -5.59 1.92 19.04
N GLU A 254 -6.18 3.08 19.33
CA GLU A 254 -6.90 3.32 20.58
C GLU A 254 -8.12 2.41 20.74
N VAL A 255 -8.89 2.19 19.66
CA VAL A 255 -10.06 1.28 19.71
C VAL A 255 -9.66 -0.19 19.56
N LEU A 256 -8.40 -0.49 19.20
CA LEU A 256 -7.84 -1.83 19.02
C LEU A 256 -6.50 -2.00 19.79
N PRO A 257 -6.48 -1.80 21.12
CA PRO A 257 -5.24 -1.70 21.90
C PRO A 257 -4.43 -3.00 21.94
N ASP A 258 -5.09 -4.16 21.83
CA ASP A 258 -4.45 -5.48 21.87
C ASP A 258 -4.00 -5.98 20.48
N PHE A 259 -4.08 -5.12 19.45
CA PHE A 259 -3.74 -5.47 18.07
C PHE A 259 -4.37 -6.79 17.61
N PRO A 260 -5.72 -6.93 17.68
CA PRO A 260 -6.40 -8.16 17.33
C PRO A 260 -6.04 -8.60 15.91
N GLN A 261 -5.78 -9.89 15.76
CA GLN A 261 -5.41 -10.50 14.50
C GLN A 261 -6.65 -11.04 13.78
N VAL A 262 -6.70 -10.79 12.47
CA VAL A 262 -7.53 -11.54 11.53
C VAL A 262 -6.68 -12.70 11.04
N THR A 263 -7.17 -13.92 11.15
CA THR A 263 -6.51 -15.15 10.72
C THR A 263 -7.44 -15.91 9.76
N PRO A 264 -6.98 -16.99 9.10
CA PRO A 264 -7.82 -17.84 8.25
C PRO A 264 -9.04 -18.44 8.94
N THR A 265 -9.05 -18.52 10.27
CA THR A 265 -10.19 -19.04 11.05
C THR A 265 -11.12 -17.93 11.54
N THR A 266 -10.75 -16.66 11.40
CA THR A 266 -11.57 -15.51 11.79
C THR A 266 -12.83 -15.44 10.92
N LYS A 267 -14.00 -15.50 11.57
CA LYS A 267 -15.33 -15.47 10.91
C LYS A 267 -15.87 -14.05 10.68
N GLY A 268 -14.98 -13.11 10.35
CA GLY A 268 -15.31 -11.70 10.15
C GLY A 268 -15.08 -10.86 11.41
N SER A 269 -14.08 -9.98 11.35
CA SER A 269 -13.82 -8.97 12.38
C SER A 269 -14.30 -7.59 11.93
N SER A 270 -14.51 -6.70 12.89
CA SER A 270 -15.00 -5.35 12.63
C SER A 270 -14.47 -4.34 13.63
N PHE A 271 -14.35 -3.09 13.20
CA PHE A 271 -14.14 -1.95 14.08
C PHE A 271 -14.75 -0.69 13.45
N GLU A 272 -14.96 0.33 14.26
CA GLU A 272 -15.38 1.65 13.82
C GLU A 272 -14.54 2.70 14.52
N VAL A 273 -14.14 3.73 13.80
CA VAL A 273 -13.30 4.80 14.30
C VAL A 273 -13.65 6.12 13.63
N ASN A 274 -13.52 7.22 14.38
CA ASN A 274 -13.46 8.56 13.81
C ASN A 274 -12.00 9.01 13.85
N GLY A 275 -11.45 9.40 12.71
CA GLY A 275 -10.06 9.81 12.62
C GLY A 275 -9.87 10.95 11.63
N LYS A 276 -8.65 11.45 11.58
CA LYS A 276 -8.27 12.56 10.72
C LYS A 276 -7.21 12.15 9.70
N VAL A 277 -7.21 12.86 8.57
CA VAL A 277 -6.24 12.75 7.49
C VAL A 277 -5.80 14.15 7.11
N LEU A 278 -4.50 14.39 7.11
CA LEU A 278 -3.90 15.58 6.53
C LEU A 278 -3.78 15.37 5.02
N LEU A 279 -4.38 16.26 4.24
CA LEU A 279 -4.51 16.12 2.80
C LEU A 279 -4.07 17.41 2.09
N PRO A 280 -3.08 17.37 1.19
CA PRO A 280 -2.84 18.47 0.26
C PRO A 280 -4.00 18.55 -0.75
N ILE A 281 -4.38 19.76 -1.13
CA ILE A 281 -5.45 20.05 -2.08
C ILE A 281 -4.99 21.11 -3.09
N VAL A 282 -5.60 21.11 -4.27
CA VAL A 282 -5.43 22.19 -5.24
C VAL A 282 -6.19 23.41 -4.74
N LYS A 283 -5.49 24.54 -4.63
CA LYS A 283 -6.02 25.77 -4.07
C LYS A 283 -7.12 26.36 -4.96
N GLY A 284 -8.23 26.75 -4.34
CA GLY A 284 -9.32 27.46 -5.04
C GLY A 284 -10.19 26.58 -5.94
N GLU A 285 -9.93 25.27 -5.99
CA GLU A 285 -10.65 24.33 -6.85
C GLU A 285 -11.55 23.38 -6.04
N GLU A 286 -12.53 22.78 -6.72
CA GLU A 286 -13.22 21.62 -6.20
C GLU A 286 -12.24 20.44 -6.18
N ASN A 287 -12.16 19.75 -5.04
CA ASN A 287 -11.24 18.64 -4.85
C ASN A 287 -12.02 17.39 -4.43
N TYR A 288 -11.68 16.26 -5.04
CA TYR A 288 -12.14 14.95 -4.62
C TYR A 288 -11.03 14.22 -3.88
N MET A 289 -11.28 13.80 -2.64
CA MET A 289 -10.40 12.84 -1.97
C MET A 289 -10.51 11.49 -2.65
N VAL A 290 -9.37 10.90 -3.01
CA VAL A 290 -9.32 9.64 -3.73
C VAL A 290 -8.96 8.51 -2.77
N VAL A 291 -9.85 7.52 -2.67
CA VAL A 291 -9.56 6.22 -2.06
C VAL A 291 -9.20 5.25 -3.18
N SER A 292 -8.00 4.69 -3.13
CA SER A 292 -7.50 3.74 -4.12
C SER A 292 -7.55 2.30 -3.58
N ARG A 293 -8.24 1.44 -4.32
CA ARG A 293 -8.46 0.03 -3.99
C ARG A 293 -7.31 -0.82 -4.52
N SER A 294 -6.97 -1.86 -3.77
CA SER A 294 -5.96 -2.86 -4.15
C SER A 294 -6.57 -4.06 -4.88
N ASP A 295 -7.89 -4.05 -5.07
CA ASP A 295 -8.66 -5.07 -5.77
C ASP A 295 -8.24 -5.21 -7.23
N SER A 296 -7.45 -6.26 -7.47
CA SER A 296 -6.94 -6.59 -8.80
C SER A 296 -8.00 -7.10 -9.76
N THR A 297 -9.19 -7.47 -9.26
CA THR A 297 -10.31 -7.95 -10.07
C THR A 297 -11.04 -6.82 -10.80
N LEU A 298 -10.74 -5.57 -10.42
CA LEU A 298 -11.26 -4.37 -11.05
C LEU A 298 -10.27 -3.84 -12.08
N GLU A 299 -10.83 -3.20 -13.10
CA GLU A 299 -10.07 -2.34 -14.01
C GLU A 299 -9.41 -1.19 -13.24
N TYR A 300 -8.29 -0.69 -13.74
CA TYR A 300 -7.50 0.34 -13.04
C TYR A 300 -8.33 1.58 -12.66
N GLU A 301 -9.20 2.04 -13.58
CA GLU A 301 -10.07 3.20 -13.34
C GLU A 301 -11.15 2.94 -12.29
N ASP A 302 -11.63 1.70 -12.18
CA ASP A 302 -12.66 1.30 -11.20
C ASP A 302 -12.11 1.06 -9.79
N ARG A 303 -10.77 1.14 -9.63
CA ARG A 303 -10.11 1.05 -8.32
C ARG A 303 -10.15 2.37 -7.56
N LYS A 304 -10.55 3.47 -8.18
CA LYS A 304 -10.65 4.77 -7.51
C LYS A 304 -12.07 5.03 -7.04
N ILE A 305 -12.20 5.53 -5.82
CA ILE A 305 -13.44 6.06 -5.28
C ILE A 305 -13.20 7.53 -4.93
N PHE A 306 -14.09 8.40 -5.41
CA PHE A 306 -13.96 9.84 -5.29
C PHE A 306 -14.95 10.37 -4.25
N PHE A 307 -14.45 11.14 -3.27
CA PHE A 307 -15.27 11.76 -2.23
C PHE A 307 -15.16 13.29 -2.32
N LYS A 308 -16.30 13.97 -2.43
CA LYS A 308 -16.36 15.43 -2.31
C LYS A 308 -15.94 15.87 -0.91
N LEU A 309 -15.11 16.91 -0.86
CA LEU A 309 -14.65 17.51 0.40
C LEU A 309 -15.57 18.62 0.93
N GLN A 310 -16.52 19.10 0.12
CA GLN A 310 -17.50 20.14 0.45
C GLN A 310 -18.74 20.02 -0.46
#